data_AF-A0AAE0T8C3-F1
#
_entry.id   AF-A0AAE0T8C3-F1
#
_cell.length_a   1.000
_cell.length_b   1.000
_cell.length_c   1.000
_cell.angle_alpha   90.00
_cell.angle_beta   90.00
_cell.angle_gamma   90.00
#
_symmetry.space_group_name_H-M   'P 1'
#
loop_
_entity.id
_entity.type
_entity.pdbx_description
1 polymer ?
#
loop_
_entity_poly.entity_id
_entity_poly.type
_entity_poly.pdbx_seq_one_letter_code
_entity_poly.pdbx_strand_id
1 'polypeptide(L)'
;MTNRNDIVSITASNTFKHVLTKISETGFSRFPFYEKDIDNITGVVYAKNLVQFLPKRSGKIDWKRFSRKPIFIPETLHLDDVLDIFQSNQIHIAIVIDEYGSVAGLVTLDDIVEELLEDISMDIDRGSFKKTSDSTYWFSGATSIEELASVIQIEFPKATSADTVGGFILSLTGDIPKENDTVTYRNLTFTIERVRKNRIGAKECLTKHGISKMSIYRCPGAFEIPLVIKKLLGSSAKPDGIVAVGVLIRGETIHFDLIAKDVSASLQKLALDYLTPVGLGILATENTSQAIERAGVKSGNKGTEAALAVIEMVQLMKMI
;
A
#
# COMPACT_ATOMS: atom_id res chain seq x y z
N MET A 1 14.98 -2.49 8.28
CA MET A 1 16.38 -2.39 7.77
C MET A 1 17.21 -3.56 8.28
N THR A 2 18.26 -3.94 7.58
CA THR A 2 19.23 -4.96 8.03
C THR A 2 20.39 -4.31 8.79
N ASN A 3 20.59 -4.70 10.04
CA ASN A 3 21.64 -4.17 10.90
C ASN A 3 23.05 -4.51 10.36
N ARG A 4 24.06 -3.66 10.63
CA ARG A 4 25.46 -3.86 10.17
C ARG A 4 26.00 -5.27 10.41
N ASN A 5 25.64 -5.89 11.53
CA ASN A 5 26.15 -7.20 11.93
C ASN A 5 25.59 -8.33 11.05
N ASP A 6 24.42 -8.11 10.45
CA ASP A 6 23.70 -9.08 9.62
C ASP A 6 23.93 -8.83 8.12
N ILE A 7 24.70 -7.79 7.77
CA ILE A 7 25.02 -7.50 6.37
C ILE A 7 25.88 -8.60 5.79
N VAL A 8 25.30 -9.32 4.84
CA VAL A 8 26.06 -10.21 3.96
C VAL A 8 26.77 -9.39 2.89
N SER A 9 28.07 -9.22 3.08
CA SER A 9 28.96 -8.44 2.21
C SER A 9 30.11 -9.29 1.67
N ILE A 10 30.89 -8.69 0.77
CA ILE A 10 32.04 -9.30 0.09
C ILE A 10 33.26 -8.40 0.27
N THR A 11 34.47 -8.96 0.38
CA THR A 11 35.70 -8.16 0.38
C THR A 11 36.16 -7.91 -1.06
N ALA A 12 36.63 -6.70 -1.38
CA ALA A 12 37.11 -6.32 -2.72
C ALA A 12 38.32 -7.15 -3.21
N SER A 13 39.02 -7.82 -2.30
CA SER A 13 40.12 -8.74 -2.56
C SER A 13 39.64 -10.16 -2.92
N ASN A 14 38.35 -10.47 -2.77
CA ASN A 14 37.81 -11.79 -3.07
C ASN A 14 37.92 -12.13 -4.56
N THR A 15 38.23 -13.40 -4.83
CA THR A 15 38.26 -13.92 -6.20
C THR A 15 36.86 -14.03 -6.78
N PHE A 16 36.74 -13.96 -8.11
CA PHE A 16 35.45 -14.13 -8.79
C PHE A 16 34.75 -15.45 -8.42
N LYS A 17 35.52 -16.53 -8.24
CA LYS A 17 34.99 -17.83 -7.79
C LYS A 17 34.34 -17.73 -6.41
N HIS A 18 35.01 -17.07 -5.45
CA HIS A 18 34.47 -16.88 -4.11
C HIS A 18 33.19 -16.03 -4.12
N VAL A 19 33.16 -14.97 -4.93
CA VAL A 19 31.95 -14.14 -5.13
C VAL A 19 30.78 -14.98 -5.64
N LEU A 20 30.99 -15.81 -6.66
CA LEU A 20 29.94 -16.70 -7.18
C LEU A 20 29.46 -17.72 -6.17
N THR A 21 30.37 -18.31 -5.39
CA THR A 21 30.02 -19.23 -4.30
C THR A 21 29.12 -18.53 -3.28
N LYS A 22 29.50 -17.34 -2.83
CA LYS A 22 28.71 -16.56 -1.86
C LYS A 22 27.32 -16.22 -2.37
N ILE A 23 27.21 -15.82 -3.65
CA ILE A 23 25.93 -15.55 -4.31
C ILE A 23 25.05 -16.80 -4.32
N SER A 24 25.63 -17.94 -4.71
CA SER A 24 24.89 -19.21 -4.80
C SER A 24 24.42 -19.73 -3.44
N GLU A 25 25.21 -19.53 -2.38
CA GLU A 25 24.88 -20.01 -1.03
C GLU A 25 23.79 -19.17 -0.36
N THR A 26 23.81 -17.86 -0.58
CA THR A 26 22.94 -16.92 0.14
C THR A 26 21.67 -16.59 -0.63
N GLY A 27 21.67 -16.73 -1.96
CA GLY A 27 20.52 -16.44 -2.82
C GLY A 27 20.22 -14.95 -2.99
N PHE A 28 20.98 -14.04 -2.39
CA PHE A 28 20.71 -12.61 -2.53
C PHE A 28 21.01 -12.11 -3.95
N SER A 29 20.29 -11.06 -4.34
CA SER A 29 20.44 -10.46 -5.67
C SER A 29 21.53 -9.39 -5.73
N ARG A 30 21.90 -8.81 -4.58
CA ARG A 30 22.79 -7.64 -4.47
C ARG A 30 23.69 -7.78 -3.26
N PHE A 31 24.97 -7.47 -3.42
CA PHE A 31 25.98 -7.61 -2.36
C PHE A 31 26.82 -6.34 -2.29
N PRO A 32 26.82 -5.61 -1.17
CA PRO A 32 27.82 -4.58 -0.93
C PRO A 32 29.21 -5.23 -0.81
N PHE A 33 30.22 -4.53 -1.30
CA PHE A 33 31.61 -4.92 -1.08
C PHE A 33 32.46 -3.77 -0.58
N TYR A 34 33.46 -4.13 0.22
CA TYR A 34 34.32 -3.18 0.92
C TYR A 34 35.80 -3.53 0.74
N GLU A 35 36.69 -2.55 0.89
CA GLU A 35 38.15 -2.77 0.77
C GLU A 35 38.85 -3.03 2.10
N LYS A 36 38.51 -2.26 3.14
CA LYS A 36 39.20 -2.30 4.45
C LYS A 36 38.32 -2.96 5.51
N ASP A 37 37.18 -2.36 5.75
CA ASP A 37 36.17 -2.76 6.72
C ASP A 37 34.78 -2.43 6.18
N ILE A 38 33.74 -2.85 6.90
CA ILE A 38 32.35 -2.65 6.50
C ILE A 38 31.95 -1.17 6.42
N ASP A 39 32.71 -0.26 7.05
CA ASP A 39 32.46 1.18 6.97
C ASP A 39 33.00 1.78 5.65
N ASN A 40 33.87 1.05 4.93
CA ASN A 40 34.42 1.43 3.62
C ASN A 40 33.79 0.65 2.45
N ILE A 41 32.47 0.76 2.28
CA ILE A 41 31.75 0.17 1.14
C ILE A 41 32.05 0.96 -0.14
N THR A 42 32.63 0.29 -1.12
CA THR A 42 33.09 0.91 -2.39
C THR A 42 32.17 0.62 -3.57
N GLY A 43 31.26 -0.34 -3.44
CA GLY A 43 30.27 -0.64 -4.46
C GLY A 43 29.29 -1.74 -4.09
N VAL A 44 28.34 -1.96 -5.00
CA VAL A 44 27.33 -3.01 -4.90
C VAL A 44 27.37 -3.88 -6.15
N VAL A 45 27.59 -5.17 -5.97
CA VAL A 45 27.56 -6.17 -7.04
C VAL A 45 26.14 -6.69 -7.21
N TYR A 46 25.68 -6.75 -8.45
CA TYR A 46 24.39 -7.35 -8.79
C TYR A 46 24.64 -8.74 -9.35
N ALA A 47 24.06 -9.76 -8.73
CA ALA A 47 24.25 -11.16 -9.12
C ALA A 47 23.96 -11.38 -10.62
N LYS A 48 22.87 -10.79 -11.12
CA LYS A 48 22.49 -10.86 -12.55
C LYS A 48 23.57 -10.33 -13.51
N ASN A 49 24.37 -9.36 -13.08
CA ASN A 49 25.43 -8.78 -13.94
C ASN A 49 26.63 -9.71 -14.06
N LEU A 50 26.74 -10.75 -13.22
CA LEU A 50 27.83 -11.73 -13.28
C LEU A 50 27.49 -12.92 -14.19
N VAL A 51 26.22 -13.13 -14.54
CA VAL A 51 25.75 -14.23 -15.40
C VAL A 51 26.47 -14.25 -16.75
N GLN A 52 26.75 -13.07 -17.31
CA GLN A 52 27.47 -12.91 -18.59
C GLN A 52 28.90 -13.49 -18.60
N PHE A 53 29.44 -13.87 -17.43
CA PHE A 53 30.79 -14.41 -17.29
C PHE A 53 30.86 -15.92 -17.04
N LEU A 54 29.73 -16.59 -16.81
CA LEU A 54 29.69 -18.05 -16.68
C LEU A 54 30.35 -18.81 -17.86
N PRO A 55 30.28 -18.32 -19.12
CA PRO A 55 30.95 -18.99 -20.24
C PRO A 55 32.48 -18.80 -20.26
N LYS A 56 33.03 -17.75 -19.62
CA LYS A 56 34.46 -17.41 -19.67
C LYS A 56 35.23 -18.12 -18.55
N ARG A 57 35.60 -19.39 -18.79
CA ARG A 57 36.24 -20.27 -17.78
C ARG A 57 37.71 -19.98 -17.45
N SER A 58 38.40 -19.02 -18.09
CA SER A 58 39.88 -18.98 -18.02
C SER A 58 40.55 -17.59 -17.92
N GLY A 59 39.84 -16.53 -17.55
CA GLY A 59 40.42 -15.19 -17.36
C GLY A 59 40.37 -14.68 -15.91
N LYS A 60 41.32 -13.81 -15.52
CA LYS A 60 41.16 -12.94 -14.33
C LYS A 60 39.99 -12.00 -14.58
N ILE A 61 38.79 -12.37 -14.12
CA ILE A 61 37.59 -11.54 -14.23
C ILE A 61 37.63 -10.49 -13.12
N ASP A 62 37.74 -9.23 -13.53
CA ASP A 62 37.60 -8.07 -12.66
C ASP A 62 36.11 -7.75 -12.45
N TRP A 63 35.49 -8.50 -11.55
CA TRP A 63 34.05 -8.41 -11.27
C TRP A 63 33.62 -7.03 -10.76
N LYS A 64 34.55 -6.25 -10.20
CA LYS A 64 34.30 -4.91 -9.68
C LYS A 64 33.82 -3.93 -10.76
N ARG A 65 34.22 -4.13 -12.02
CA ARG A 65 33.78 -3.31 -13.17
C ARG A 65 32.28 -3.38 -13.44
N PHE A 66 31.59 -4.38 -12.91
CA PHE A 66 30.15 -4.60 -13.09
C PHE A 66 29.33 -4.26 -11.85
N SER A 67 30.00 -3.66 -10.86
CA SER A 67 29.35 -3.08 -9.70
C SER A 67 28.78 -1.70 -10.00
N ARG A 68 27.83 -1.28 -9.18
CA ARG A 68 27.32 0.10 -9.16
C ARG A 68 27.87 0.84 -7.95
N LYS A 69 27.96 2.17 -8.06
CA LYS A 69 28.27 3.01 -6.91
C LYS A 69 27.20 2.80 -5.83
N PRO A 70 27.60 2.71 -4.55
CA PRO A 70 26.64 2.62 -3.47
C PRO A 70 25.95 3.98 -3.31
N ILE A 71 24.66 3.95 -2.94
CA ILE A 71 23.94 5.14 -2.47
C ILE A 71 23.93 5.05 -0.95
N PHE A 72 24.36 6.12 -0.30
CA PHE A 72 24.35 6.26 1.14
C PHE A 72 23.20 7.16 1.57
N ILE A 73 22.53 6.79 2.64
CA ILE A 73 21.44 7.55 3.24
C ILE A 73 21.66 7.64 4.75
N PRO A 74 21.36 8.78 5.40
CA PRO A 74 21.41 8.88 6.84
C PRO A 74 20.28 8.07 7.49
N GLU A 75 20.56 7.48 8.66
CA GLU A 75 19.59 6.72 9.46
C GLU A 75 18.37 7.56 9.88
N THR A 76 18.50 8.88 9.91
CA THR A 76 17.45 9.82 10.30
C THR A 76 16.43 10.12 9.19
N LEU A 77 16.59 9.60 7.96
CA LEU A 77 15.62 9.85 6.90
C LEU A 77 14.28 9.16 7.15
N HIS A 78 13.19 9.85 6.81
CA HIS A 78 11.86 9.24 6.82
C HIS A 78 11.69 8.25 5.67
N LEU A 79 10.88 7.22 5.89
CA LEU A 79 10.65 6.14 4.94
C LEU A 79 10.16 6.64 3.57
N ASP A 80 9.31 7.67 3.55
CA ASP A 80 8.80 8.30 2.33
C ASP A 80 9.93 8.91 1.49
N ASP A 81 10.89 9.59 2.12
CA ASP A 81 12.06 10.18 1.46
C ASP A 81 12.98 9.08 0.90
N VAL A 82 13.15 7.99 1.65
CA VAL A 82 13.93 6.82 1.20
C VAL A 82 13.28 6.19 -0.03
N LEU A 83 11.95 6.04 -0.04
CA LEU A 83 11.23 5.51 -1.19
C LEU A 83 11.39 6.40 -2.44
N ASP A 84 11.32 7.72 -2.28
CA ASP A 84 11.53 8.67 -3.36
C ASP A 84 12.95 8.60 -3.95
N ILE A 85 13.97 8.44 -3.09
CA ILE A 85 15.36 8.20 -3.52
C ILE A 85 15.45 6.91 -4.34
N PHE A 86 14.80 5.84 -3.89
CA PHE A 86 14.81 4.55 -4.58
C PHE A 86 14.16 4.63 -5.96
N GLN A 87 13.01 5.27 -6.06
CA GLN A 87 12.27 5.45 -7.32
C GLN A 87 13.03 6.35 -8.30
N SER A 88 13.54 7.49 -7.83
CA SER A 88 14.21 8.48 -8.66
C SER A 88 15.53 7.96 -9.23
N ASN A 89 16.27 7.17 -8.45
CA ASN A 89 17.56 6.61 -8.87
C ASN A 89 17.45 5.21 -9.49
N GLN A 90 16.24 4.62 -9.53
CA GLN A 90 16.00 3.24 -9.96
C GLN A 90 16.92 2.22 -9.27
N ILE A 91 17.04 2.35 -7.94
CA ILE A 91 17.82 1.45 -7.09
C ILE A 91 16.91 0.61 -6.21
N HIS A 92 17.47 -0.44 -5.61
CA HIS A 92 16.73 -1.37 -4.74
C HIS A 92 17.51 -1.71 -3.46
N ILE A 93 18.62 -1.02 -3.22
CA ILE A 93 19.45 -1.18 -2.04
C ILE A 93 20.20 0.13 -1.79
N ALA A 94 20.22 0.57 -0.54
CA ALA A 94 21.01 1.70 -0.07
C ALA A 94 21.72 1.33 1.22
N ILE A 95 22.87 1.95 1.46
CA ILE A 95 23.65 1.78 2.68
C ILE A 95 23.24 2.86 3.66
N VAL A 96 22.90 2.46 4.88
CA VAL A 96 22.49 3.37 5.94
C VAL A 96 23.72 3.74 6.76
N ILE A 97 23.93 5.04 6.95
CA ILE A 97 25.03 5.59 7.75
C ILE A 97 24.51 6.34 8.97
N ASP A 98 25.28 6.27 10.05
CA ASP A 98 25.04 7.06 11.25
C ASP A 98 25.59 8.48 11.13
N GLU A 99 25.43 9.28 12.19
CA GLU A 99 25.87 10.67 12.29
C GLU A 99 27.39 10.84 12.17
N TYR A 100 28.16 9.78 12.43
CA TYR A 100 29.61 9.76 12.36
C TYR A 100 30.12 9.27 11.00
N GLY A 101 29.20 8.89 10.09
CA GLY A 101 29.50 8.34 8.77
C GLY A 101 29.88 6.86 8.77
N SER A 102 29.69 6.16 9.89
CA SER A 102 29.86 4.71 9.98
C SER A 102 28.63 4.01 9.42
N VAL A 103 28.81 2.79 8.90
CA VAL A 103 27.71 1.98 8.38
C VAL A 103 26.90 1.42 9.54
N ALA A 104 25.67 1.89 9.65
CA ALA A 104 24.67 1.42 10.61
C ALA A 104 23.97 0.16 10.08
N GLY A 105 23.77 0.08 8.76
CA GLY A 105 23.00 -1.00 8.15
C GLY A 105 22.87 -0.87 6.63
N LEU A 106 21.94 -1.63 6.07
CA LEU A 106 21.43 -1.41 4.72
C LEU A 106 19.91 -1.50 4.72
N VAL A 107 19.29 -0.85 3.74
CA VAL A 107 17.87 -0.95 3.48
C VAL A 107 17.65 -1.39 2.05
N THR A 108 16.68 -2.28 1.85
CA THR A 108 16.25 -2.74 0.52
C THR A 108 14.88 -2.20 0.16
N LEU A 109 14.52 -2.25 -1.13
CA LEU A 109 13.17 -1.90 -1.55
C LEU A 109 12.15 -2.86 -0.94
N ASP A 110 12.53 -4.13 -0.76
CA ASP A 110 11.67 -5.14 -0.16
C ASP A 110 11.41 -4.79 1.31
N ASP A 111 12.42 -4.34 2.08
CA ASP A 111 12.24 -3.87 3.46
C ASP A 111 11.29 -2.67 3.54
N ILE A 112 11.41 -1.71 2.61
CA ILE A 112 10.53 -0.52 2.56
C ILE A 112 9.10 -0.95 2.25
N VAL A 113 8.94 -1.87 1.30
CA VAL A 113 7.64 -2.41 0.92
C VAL A 113 7.05 -3.24 2.07
N GLU A 114 7.85 -4.04 2.76
CA GLU A 114 7.45 -4.84 3.91
C GLU A 114 6.95 -3.95 5.05
N GLU A 115 7.69 -2.92 5.45
CA GLU A 115 7.25 -1.97 6.49
C GLU A 115 5.92 -1.29 6.10
N LEU A 116 5.80 -0.84 4.84
CA LEU A 116 4.56 -0.26 4.32
C LEU A 116 3.40 -1.29 4.26
N LEU A 117 3.70 -2.59 4.18
CA LEU A 117 2.72 -3.67 4.17
C LEU A 117 2.40 -4.23 5.57
N GLU A 118 3.31 -4.15 6.54
CA GLU A 118 3.11 -4.57 7.94
C GLU A 118 2.07 -3.69 8.64
N ASP A 119 2.15 -2.38 8.41
CA ASP A 119 1.14 -1.39 8.74
C ASP A 119 -0.27 -1.77 8.23
N ILE A 120 -0.33 -2.53 7.14
CA ILE A 120 -1.57 -2.98 6.50
C ILE A 120 -2.01 -4.36 7.01
N SER A 121 -1.08 -5.26 7.35
CA SER A 121 -1.40 -6.61 7.86
C SER A 121 -1.91 -6.58 9.31
N MET A 122 -1.37 -5.69 10.14
CA MET A 122 -1.78 -5.54 11.55
C MET A 122 -3.26 -5.17 11.71
N ASP A 123 -3.85 -4.41 10.77
CA ASP A 123 -5.27 -4.04 10.82
C ASP A 123 -6.23 -5.18 10.43
N ILE A 124 -5.73 -6.20 9.72
CA ILE A 124 -6.54 -7.37 9.31
C ILE A 124 -6.56 -8.43 10.41
N ASP A 125 -5.44 -8.60 11.13
CA ASP A 125 -5.30 -9.63 12.18
C ASP A 125 -5.75 -9.17 13.59
N ARG A 126 -6.03 -7.87 13.80
CA ARG A 126 -6.48 -7.35 15.12
C ARG A 126 -7.94 -7.67 15.48
N GLY A 127 -8.74 -8.16 14.54
CA GLY A 127 -10.18 -8.36 14.75
C GLY A 127 -10.94 -7.03 14.97
N SER A 128 -12.12 -7.09 15.59
CA SER A 128 -12.92 -5.89 15.91
C SER A 128 -12.32 -5.04 17.03
N PHE A 129 -11.61 -5.65 17.98
CA PHE A 129 -10.99 -4.93 19.09
C PHE A 129 -9.80 -5.67 19.71
N LYS A 130 -8.94 -4.91 20.39
CA LYS A 130 -7.83 -5.43 21.19
C LYS A 130 -7.69 -4.62 22.47
N LYS A 131 -7.61 -5.29 23.62
CA LYS A 131 -7.29 -4.60 24.89
C LYS A 131 -5.79 -4.28 24.92
N THR A 132 -5.45 -3.00 25.13
CA THR A 132 -4.06 -2.51 25.15
C THR A 132 -3.57 -2.28 26.58
N SER A 133 -4.47 -1.89 27.50
CA SER A 133 -4.20 -1.76 28.94
C SER A 133 -5.51 -1.91 29.73
N ASP A 134 -5.47 -1.78 31.06
CA ASP A 134 -6.66 -1.94 31.93
C ASP A 134 -7.83 -1.02 31.56
N SER A 135 -7.55 0.19 31.05
CA SER A 135 -8.55 1.19 30.66
C SER A 135 -8.44 1.65 29.21
N THR A 136 -7.60 1.00 28.39
CA THR A 136 -7.37 1.39 27.00
C THR A 136 -7.61 0.21 26.08
N TYR A 137 -8.44 0.44 25.07
CA TYR A 137 -8.81 -0.53 24.07
C TYR A 137 -8.58 0.09 22.70
N TRP A 138 -8.01 -0.72 21.81
CA TRP A 138 -8.05 -0.48 20.39
C TRP A 138 -9.35 -1.05 19.83
N PHE A 139 -10.02 -0.28 18.99
CA PHE A 139 -11.19 -0.73 18.23
C PHE A 139 -11.00 -0.39 16.77
N SER A 140 -11.37 -1.33 15.90
CA SER A 140 -11.59 -0.99 14.51
C SER A 140 -12.75 0.00 14.42
N GLY A 141 -12.64 1.00 13.54
CA GLY A 141 -13.77 1.87 13.24
C GLY A 141 -14.98 1.10 12.71
N ALA A 142 -14.75 -0.12 12.18
CA ALA A 142 -15.74 -1.11 11.74
C ALA A 142 -16.56 -1.78 12.83
N THR A 143 -16.13 -1.69 14.08
CA THR A 143 -16.81 -2.36 15.18
C THR A 143 -18.19 -1.75 15.40
N SER A 144 -19.20 -2.59 15.64
CA SER A 144 -20.55 -2.09 15.90
C SER A 144 -20.61 -1.37 17.25
N ILE A 145 -21.54 -0.42 17.39
CA ILE A 145 -21.74 0.27 18.68
C ILE A 145 -22.23 -0.71 19.75
N GLU A 146 -23.00 -1.73 19.38
CA GLU A 146 -23.46 -2.79 20.27
C GLU A 146 -22.30 -3.63 20.81
N GLU A 147 -21.35 -3.98 19.94
CA GLU A 147 -20.15 -4.72 20.32
C GLU A 147 -19.25 -3.86 21.20
N LEU A 148 -18.98 -2.60 20.81
CA LEU A 148 -18.27 -1.64 21.65
C LEU A 148 -18.90 -1.54 23.04
N ALA A 149 -20.22 -1.31 23.11
CA ALA A 149 -21.00 -1.21 24.34
C ALA A 149 -20.85 -2.43 25.23
N SER A 150 -20.89 -3.63 24.63
CA SER A 150 -20.75 -4.90 25.37
C SER A 150 -19.35 -5.07 25.97
N VAL A 151 -18.30 -4.64 25.25
CA VAL A 151 -16.91 -4.80 25.68
C VAL A 151 -16.54 -3.81 26.78
N ILE A 152 -16.96 -2.54 26.64
CA ILE A 152 -16.63 -1.48 27.61
C ILE A 152 -17.69 -1.29 28.70
N GLN A 153 -18.78 -2.07 28.64
CA GLN A 153 -19.90 -2.04 29.60
C GLN A 153 -20.55 -0.66 29.76
N ILE A 154 -20.80 0.06 28.65
CA ILE A 154 -21.43 1.38 28.63
C ILE A 154 -22.63 1.37 27.69
N GLU A 155 -23.73 1.99 28.10
CA GLU A 155 -24.88 2.24 27.24
C GLU A 155 -24.69 3.50 26.39
N PHE A 156 -24.73 3.32 25.06
CA PHE A 156 -24.83 4.40 24.09
C PHE A 156 -26.31 4.78 23.86
N PRO A 157 -26.63 6.05 23.56
CA PRO A 157 -28.01 6.48 23.33
C PRO A 157 -28.58 5.77 22.11
N LYS A 158 -29.78 5.17 22.22
CA LYS A 158 -30.50 4.57 21.06
C LYS A 158 -30.76 5.53 19.90
N ALA A 159 -30.61 6.84 20.12
CA ALA A 159 -30.81 7.89 19.13
C ALA A 159 -29.58 8.15 18.23
N THR A 160 -28.45 7.49 18.44
CA THR A 160 -27.31 7.62 17.52
C THR A 160 -27.65 6.89 16.22
N SER A 161 -27.75 7.62 15.11
CA SER A 161 -27.96 7.07 13.76
C SER A 161 -26.74 6.32 13.21
N ALA A 162 -25.81 5.93 14.09
CA ALA A 162 -24.51 5.41 13.75
C ALA A 162 -24.41 3.95 14.18
N ASP A 163 -24.17 3.07 13.21
CA ASP A 163 -24.12 1.64 13.46
C ASP A 163 -22.71 1.15 13.85
N THR A 164 -21.69 2.02 13.81
CA THR A 164 -20.29 1.70 14.19
C THR A 164 -19.61 2.76 15.03
N VAL A 165 -18.49 2.37 15.65
CA VAL A 165 -17.58 3.28 16.35
C VAL A 165 -17.15 4.44 15.46
N GLY A 166 -16.72 4.17 14.22
CA GLY A 166 -16.32 5.24 13.32
C GLY A 166 -17.51 6.12 12.88
N GLY A 167 -18.66 5.52 12.59
CA GLY A 167 -19.90 6.27 12.31
C GLY A 167 -20.32 7.16 13.48
N PHE A 168 -20.13 6.69 14.71
CA PHE A 168 -20.47 7.41 15.93
C PHE A 168 -19.52 8.57 16.17
N ILE A 169 -18.20 8.35 16.05
CA ILE A 169 -17.19 9.40 16.10
C ILE A 169 -17.51 10.49 15.08
N LEU A 170 -17.85 10.12 13.84
CA LEU A 170 -18.24 11.07 12.80
C LEU A 170 -19.51 11.84 13.14
N SER A 171 -20.49 11.18 13.75
CA SER A 171 -21.72 11.85 14.20
C SER A 171 -21.46 12.90 15.28
N LEU A 172 -20.39 12.73 16.07
CA LEU A 172 -19.95 13.68 17.08
C LEU A 172 -19.13 14.83 16.48
N THR A 173 -18.26 14.53 15.52
CA THR A 173 -17.34 15.53 14.94
C THR A 173 -17.93 16.32 13.78
N GLY A 174 -18.94 15.78 13.08
CA GLY A 174 -19.55 16.38 11.88
C GLY A 174 -18.69 16.27 10.60
N ASP A 175 -17.40 15.98 10.74
CA ASP A 175 -16.43 15.80 9.66
C ASP A 175 -15.46 14.66 9.97
N ILE A 176 -14.69 14.21 8.98
CA ILE A 176 -13.67 13.17 9.15
C ILE A 176 -12.54 13.69 10.05
N PRO A 177 -12.34 13.12 11.26
CA PRO A 177 -11.25 13.56 12.13
C PRO A 177 -9.89 13.16 11.55
N LYS A 178 -8.83 13.85 11.96
CA LYS A 178 -7.46 13.55 11.57
C LYS A 178 -6.84 12.53 12.50
N GLU A 179 -5.78 11.88 12.04
CA GLU A 179 -4.96 11.03 12.90
C GLU A 179 -4.41 11.84 14.07
N ASN A 180 -4.42 11.23 15.25
CA ASN A 180 -4.14 11.80 16.56
C ASN A 180 -5.20 12.78 17.11
N ASP A 181 -6.29 13.05 16.39
CA ASP A 181 -7.40 13.81 16.99
C ASP A 181 -8.01 13.03 18.16
N THR A 182 -8.44 13.77 19.18
CA THR A 182 -9.14 13.20 20.34
C THR A 182 -10.59 13.66 20.36
N VAL A 183 -11.52 12.72 20.44
CA VAL A 183 -12.95 12.97 20.51
C VAL A 183 -13.45 12.47 21.86
N THR A 184 -14.07 13.35 22.65
CA THR A 184 -14.57 13.00 23.98
C THR A 184 -16.07 12.77 23.93
N TYR A 185 -16.54 11.68 24.55
CA TYR A 185 -17.95 11.41 24.74
C TYR A 185 -18.18 10.89 26.15
N ARG A 186 -18.88 11.67 26.98
CA ARG A 186 -19.05 11.38 28.42
C ARG A 186 -17.69 11.14 29.09
N ASN A 187 -17.48 9.96 29.66
CA ASN A 187 -16.25 9.52 30.31
C ASN A 187 -15.30 8.75 29.37
N LEU A 188 -15.62 8.67 28.07
CA LEU A 188 -14.79 8.03 27.06
C LEU A 188 -13.99 9.06 26.27
N THR A 189 -12.72 8.75 26.03
CA THR A 189 -11.86 9.49 25.11
C THR A 189 -11.48 8.56 23.97
N PHE A 190 -11.86 8.92 22.75
CA PHE A 190 -11.47 8.24 21.53
C PHE A 190 -10.27 8.98 20.94
N THR A 191 -9.15 8.28 20.73
CA THR A 191 -8.00 8.81 19.98
C THR A 191 -7.99 8.16 18.61
N ILE A 192 -7.98 8.97 17.56
CA ILE A 192 -7.96 8.48 16.18
C ILE A 192 -6.55 8.02 15.83
N GLU A 193 -6.34 6.71 15.71
CA GLU A 193 -5.04 6.18 15.29
C GLU A 193 -4.84 6.32 13.79
N ARG A 194 -5.84 5.96 12.98
CA ARG A 194 -5.75 5.96 11.51
C ARG A 194 -7.08 6.23 10.82
N VAL A 195 -7.04 6.84 9.63
CA VAL A 195 -8.23 7.04 8.78
C VAL A 195 -8.00 6.53 7.36
N ARG A 196 -8.69 5.45 6.97
CA ARG A 196 -8.59 4.88 5.61
C ARG A 196 -9.65 5.45 4.66
N LYS A 197 -9.23 5.83 3.44
CA LYS A 197 -10.12 6.33 2.37
C LYS A 197 -10.39 5.27 1.31
N ASN A 198 -11.55 5.35 0.64
CA ASN A 198 -11.99 4.37 -0.36
C ASN A 198 -10.97 4.11 -1.50
N ARG A 199 -10.34 5.18 -2.03
CA ARG A 199 -9.29 5.07 -3.06
C ARG A 199 -8.02 4.38 -2.54
N ILE A 200 -7.69 4.59 -1.27
CA ILE A 200 -6.49 4.01 -0.64
C ILE A 200 -6.66 2.49 -0.59
N GLY A 201 -7.83 1.98 -0.17
CA GLY A 201 -8.09 0.53 -0.14
C GLY A 201 -8.01 -0.15 -1.50
N ALA A 202 -8.45 0.50 -2.59
CA ALA A 202 -8.28 -0.03 -3.95
C ALA A 202 -6.79 -0.15 -4.34
N LYS A 203 -6.00 0.90 -4.08
CA LYS A 203 -4.56 0.94 -4.39
C LYS A 203 -3.79 -0.12 -3.59
N GLU A 204 -4.06 -0.21 -2.29
CA GLU A 204 -3.47 -1.20 -1.39
C GLU A 204 -3.76 -2.63 -1.87
N CYS A 205 -5.01 -2.91 -2.22
CA CYS A 205 -5.41 -4.22 -2.73
C CYS A 205 -4.66 -4.63 -4.00
N LEU A 206 -4.58 -3.74 -4.99
CA LEU A 206 -3.86 -4.01 -6.24
C LEU A 206 -2.37 -4.26 -5.97
N THR A 207 -1.77 -3.45 -5.10
CA THR A 207 -0.35 -3.59 -4.73
C THR A 207 -0.07 -4.92 -4.05
N LYS A 208 -0.93 -5.34 -3.09
CA LYS A 208 -0.83 -6.63 -2.40
C LYS A 208 -0.84 -7.83 -3.34
N HIS A 209 -1.56 -7.72 -4.47
CA HIS A 209 -1.66 -8.77 -5.48
C HIS A 209 -0.60 -8.64 -6.59
N GLY A 210 0.49 -7.91 -6.33
CA GLY A 210 1.65 -7.83 -7.23
C GLY A 210 1.49 -6.89 -8.42
N ILE A 211 0.45 -6.05 -8.45
CA ILE A 211 0.23 -5.09 -9.53
C ILE A 211 1.07 -3.84 -9.23
N SER A 212 2.29 -3.81 -9.76
CA SER A 212 3.25 -2.71 -9.58
C SER A 212 3.09 -1.58 -10.60
N LYS A 213 2.42 -1.82 -11.73
CA LYS A 213 2.18 -0.82 -12.78
C LYS A 213 0.70 -0.45 -12.83
N MET A 214 0.34 0.66 -12.17
CA MET A 214 -1.02 1.19 -12.16
C MET A 214 -1.02 2.67 -12.53
N SER A 215 -2.00 3.08 -13.33
CA SER A 215 -2.22 4.49 -13.68
C SER A 215 -3.43 5.02 -12.92
N ILE A 216 -3.26 6.12 -12.20
CA ILE A 216 -4.34 6.74 -11.40
C ILE A 216 -4.78 8.04 -12.08
N TYR A 217 -6.08 8.12 -12.40
CA TYR A 217 -6.69 9.31 -13.00
C TYR A 217 -7.74 9.87 -12.05
N ARG A 218 -7.78 11.20 -11.90
CA ARG A 218 -8.81 11.90 -11.10
C ARG A 218 -9.86 12.50 -12.04
N CYS A 219 -11.12 12.34 -11.67
CA CYS A 219 -12.27 12.95 -12.33
C CYS A 219 -12.91 13.99 -11.40
N PRO A 220 -13.57 15.04 -11.95
CA PRO A 220 -14.30 16.03 -11.14
C PRO A 220 -15.41 15.41 -10.29
N GLY A 221 -16.19 14.49 -10.87
CA GLY A 221 -17.22 13.73 -10.18
C GLY A 221 -17.40 12.32 -10.73
N ALA A 222 -18.37 11.58 -10.18
CA ALA A 222 -18.66 10.22 -10.61
C ALA A 222 -19.24 10.15 -12.04
N PHE A 223 -19.87 11.22 -12.50
CA PHE A 223 -20.48 11.32 -13.84
C PHE A 223 -19.43 11.33 -14.95
N GLU A 224 -18.23 11.89 -14.72
CA GLU A 224 -17.16 11.93 -15.71
C GLU A 224 -16.34 10.62 -15.80
N ILE A 225 -16.45 9.74 -14.79
CA ILE A 225 -15.68 8.50 -14.72
C ILE A 225 -15.88 7.61 -15.97
N PRO A 226 -17.11 7.33 -16.44
CA PRO A 226 -17.32 6.52 -17.64
C PRO A 226 -16.63 7.07 -18.90
N LEU A 227 -16.59 8.40 -19.07
CA LEU A 227 -15.92 9.02 -20.23
C LEU A 227 -14.41 8.76 -20.21
N VAL A 228 -13.77 8.94 -19.06
CA VAL A 228 -12.34 8.68 -18.89
C VAL A 228 -12.03 7.21 -19.15
N ILE A 229 -12.83 6.30 -18.57
CA ILE A 229 -12.69 4.86 -18.77
C ILE A 229 -12.81 4.48 -20.25
N LYS A 230 -13.81 5.00 -20.97
CA LYS A 230 -13.96 4.77 -22.40
C LYS A 230 -12.73 5.19 -23.19
N LYS A 231 -12.15 6.35 -22.86
CA LYS A 231 -10.93 6.84 -23.52
C LYS A 231 -9.73 5.94 -23.24
N LEU A 232 -9.58 5.44 -22.02
CA LEU A 232 -8.51 4.52 -21.65
C LEU A 232 -8.66 3.17 -22.37
N LEU A 233 -9.87 2.62 -22.40
CA LEU A 233 -10.18 1.35 -23.05
C LEU A 233 -10.03 1.40 -24.58
N GLY A 234 -10.27 2.56 -25.19
CA GLY A 234 -10.06 2.80 -26.63
C GLY A 234 -8.62 3.18 -27.02
N SER A 235 -7.70 3.29 -26.06
CA SER A 235 -6.31 3.65 -26.34
C SER A 235 -5.46 2.45 -26.77
N SER A 236 -4.37 2.69 -27.48
CA SER A 236 -3.40 1.65 -27.85
C SER A 236 -2.70 1.00 -26.65
N ALA A 237 -2.68 1.69 -25.50
CA ALA A 237 -2.16 1.20 -24.22
C ALA A 237 -3.33 0.81 -23.28
N LYS A 238 -4.23 -0.03 -23.79
CA LYS A 238 -5.43 -0.48 -23.09
C LYS A 238 -5.05 -1.21 -21.78
N PRO A 239 -5.68 -0.88 -20.64
CA PRO A 239 -5.43 -1.59 -19.38
C PRO A 239 -6.08 -2.98 -19.36
N ASP A 240 -5.49 -3.91 -18.62
CA ASP A 240 -6.04 -5.26 -18.42
C ASP A 240 -7.34 -5.24 -17.60
N GLY A 241 -7.48 -4.27 -16.70
CA GLY A 241 -8.64 -4.07 -15.85
C GLY A 241 -8.68 -2.67 -15.27
N ILE A 242 -9.87 -2.22 -14.83
CA ILE A 242 -10.09 -0.86 -14.33
C ILE A 242 -10.87 -0.93 -13.02
N VAL A 243 -10.44 -0.16 -12.01
CA VAL A 243 -11.19 0.03 -10.76
C VAL A 243 -11.76 1.45 -10.75
N ALA A 244 -13.09 1.59 -10.81
CA ALA A 244 -13.78 2.87 -10.76
C ALA A 244 -14.12 3.22 -9.30
N VAL A 245 -13.46 4.21 -8.71
CA VAL A 245 -13.69 4.61 -7.31
C VAL A 245 -14.29 6.01 -7.25
N GLY A 246 -15.37 6.17 -6.48
CA GLY A 246 -16.07 7.45 -6.32
C GLY A 246 -17.11 7.41 -5.22
N VAL A 247 -17.81 8.53 -5.06
CA VAL A 247 -18.94 8.65 -4.13
C VAL A 247 -20.01 9.56 -4.73
N LEU A 248 -21.26 9.17 -4.57
CA LEU A 248 -22.49 9.90 -4.83
C LEU A 248 -23.28 9.90 -3.53
N ILE A 249 -23.64 11.08 -3.05
CA ILE A 249 -24.42 11.26 -1.83
C ILE A 249 -25.77 11.86 -2.24
N ARG A 250 -26.87 11.30 -1.74
CA ARG A 250 -28.21 11.81 -2.03
C ARG A 250 -28.35 13.24 -1.55
N GLY A 251 -28.84 14.10 -2.45
CA GLY A 251 -29.29 15.46 -2.15
C GLY A 251 -30.81 15.56 -2.20
N GLU A 252 -31.34 16.78 -2.29
CA GLU A 252 -32.79 17.04 -2.23
C GLU A 252 -33.56 16.67 -3.51
N THR A 253 -32.86 16.32 -4.58
CA THR A 253 -33.46 16.10 -5.90
C THR A 253 -33.25 14.67 -6.39
N ILE A 254 -34.09 14.24 -7.33
CA ILE A 254 -33.98 12.94 -8.03
C ILE A 254 -32.68 12.78 -8.83
N HIS A 255 -31.87 13.85 -8.94
CA HIS A 255 -30.61 13.86 -9.66
C HIS A 255 -29.66 12.74 -9.20
N PHE A 256 -29.68 12.43 -7.90
CA PHE A 256 -28.92 11.30 -7.34
C PHE A 256 -29.28 9.97 -8.02
N ASP A 257 -30.57 9.63 -8.11
CA ASP A 257 -31.02 8.35 -8.65
C ASP A 257 -30.68 8.23 -10.14
N LEU A 258 -30.85 9.33 -10.88
CA LEU A 258 -30.50 9.40 -12.31
C LEU A 258 -29.00 9.16 -12.52
N ILE A 259 -28.15 9.90 -11.80
CA ILE A 259 -26.70 9.76 -11.95
C ILE A 259 -26.22 8.38 -11.47
N ALA A 260 -26.65 7.92 -10.29
CA ALA A 260 -26.20 6.65 -9.74
C ALA A 260 -26.53 5.47 -10.67
N LYS A 261 -27.73 5.48 -11.25
CA LYS A 261 -28.18 4.49 -12.24
C LYS A 261 -27.36 4.59 -13.53
N ASP A 262 -27.25 5.78 -14.11
CA ASP A 262 -26.59 5.97 -15.41
C ASP A 262 -25.10 5.67 -15.35
N VAL A 263 -24.42 6.08 -14.28
CA VAL A 263 -23.00 5.79 -14.08
C VAL A 263 -22.78 4.28 -13.95
N SER A 264 -23.56 3.59 -13.11
CA SER A 264 -23.45 2.14 -12.92
C SER A 264 -23.69 1.37 -14.22
N ALA A 265 -24.75 1.72 -14.96
CA ALA A 265 -25.06 1.12 -16.25
C ALA A 265 -23.97 1.40 -17.30
N SER A 266 -23.40 2.60 -17.31
CA SER A 266 -22.32 2.96 -18.24
C SER A 266 -21.04 2.17 -17.97
N LEU A 267 -20.67 1.97 -16.70
CA LEU A 267 -19.50 1.16 -16.35
C LEU A 267 -19.68 -0.30 -16.76
N GLN A 268 -20.86 -0.88 -16.53
CA GLN A 268 -21.18 -2.23 -16.98
C GLN A 268 -21.11 -2.34 -18.50
N LYS A 269 -21.70 -1.38 -19.23
CA LYS A 269 -21.65 -1.34 -20.68
C LYS A 269 -20.23 -1.26 -21.20
N LEU A 270 -19.38 -0.41 -20.62
CA LEU A 270 -17.97 -0.29 -21.02
C LEU A 270 -17.19 -1.60 -20.79
N ALA A 271 -17.47 -2.31 -19.70
CA ALA A 271 -16.85 -3.61 -19.46
C ALA A 271 -17.20 -4.64 -20.54
N LEU A 272 -18.47 -4.66 -20.97
CA LEU A 272 -18.97 -5.55 -22.02
C LEU A 272 -18.45 -5.16 -23.41
N ASP A 273 -18.57 -3.88 -23.79
CA ASP A 273 -18.19 -3.37 -25.12
C ASP A 273 -16.70 -3.59 -25.41
N TYR A 274 -15.85 -3.46 -24.40
CA TYR A 274 -14.40 -3.60 -24.55
C TYR A 274 -13.87 -4.94 -24.07
N LEU A 275 -14.70 -5.84 -23.54
CA LEU A 275 -14.27 -7.11 -22.94
C LEU A 275 -13.13 -6.89 -21.92
N THR A 276 -13.32 -5.96 -20.99
CA THR A 276 -12.31 -5.60 -19.99
C THR A 276 -12.99 -5.40 -18.65
N PRO A 277 -12.55 -6.10 -17.58
CA PRO A 277 -13.17 -5.96 -16.28
C PRO A 277 -13.14 -4.52 -15.76
N VAL A 278 -14.31 -4.01 -15.36
CA VAL A 278 -14.45 -2.71 -14.70
C VAL A 278 -15.10 -2.92 -13.32
N GLY A 279 -14.33 -2.74 -12.26
CA GLY A 279 -14.78 -2.87 -10.87
C GLY A 279 -15.57 -1.64 -10.42
N LEU A 280 -16.73 -1.86 -9.81
CA LEU A 280 -17.60 -0.82 -9.28
C LEU A 280 -17.27 -0.51 -7.82
N GLY A 281 -16.41 0.48 -7.60
CA GLY A 281 -16.08 1.05 -6.28
C GLY A 281 -16.73 2.42 -6.06
N ILE A 282 -17.79 2.76 -6.80
CA ILE A 282 -18.55 4.00 -6.62
C ILE A 282 -19.63 3.77 -5.56
N LEU A 283 -19.53 4.53 -4.48
CA LEU A 283 -20.49 4.50 -3.38
C LEU A 283 -21.72 5.34 -3.76
N ALA A 284 -22.90 4.73 -3.81
CA ALA A 284 -24.16 5.45 -3.91
C ALA A 284 -24.87 5.36 -2.55
N THR A 285 -24.91 6.47 -1.83
CA THR A 285 -25.32 6.49 -0.41
C THR A 285 -26.28 7.63 -0.11
N GLU A 286 -27.15 7.40 0.87
CA GLU A 286 -28.18 8.37 1.28
C GLU A 286 -27.58 9.55 2.04
N ASN A 287 -26.43 9.36 2.69
CA ASN A 287 -25.76 10.39 3.47
C ASN A 287 -24.24 10.14 3.55
N THR A 288 -23.51 11.14 4.05
CA THR A 288 -22.06 11.10 4.21
C THR A 288 -21.59 9.98 5.15
N SER A 289 -22.34 9.70 6.22
CA SER A 289 -21.99 8.66 7.18
C SER A 289 -21.94 7.28 6.52
N GLN A 290 -22.93 6.94 5.69
CA GLN A 290 -22.95 5.69 4.93
C GLN A 290 -21.79 5.59 3.92
N ALA A 291 -21.41 6.71 3.30
CA ALA A 291 -20.27 6.75 2.38
C ALA A 291 -18.96 6.44 3.11
N ILE A 292 -18.76 7.03 4.28
CA ILE A 292 -17.54 6.83 5.05
C ILE A 292 -17.48 5.40 5.59
N GLU A 293 -18.59 4.85 6.07
CA GLU A 293 -18.69 3.48 6.54
C GLU A 293 -18.23 2.45 5.49
N ARG A 294 -18.62 2.67 4.23
CA ARG A 294 -18.28 1.81 3.08
C ARG A 294 -16.93 2.15 2.44
N ALA A 295 -16.31 3.26 2.85
CA ALA A 295 -14.96 3.63 2.46
C ALA A 295 -13.87 3.00 3.35
N GLY A 296 -14.25 2.21 4.38
CA GLY A 296 -13.31 1.43 5.20
C GLY A 296 -13.63 1.30 6.69
N VAL A 297 -14.90 1.45 7.11
CA VAL A 297 -15.25 1.62 8.55
C VAL A 297 -16.45 0.77 9.01
N LYS A 298 -16.93 -0.27 8.29
CA LYS A 298 -17.80 -1.37 8.81
C LYS A 298 -17.88 -2.53 7.84
N SER A 299 -18.30 -2.22 6.62
CA SER A 299 -18.77 -3.19 5.63
C SER A 299 -17.69 -3.56 4.62
N GLY A 300 -16.42 -3.50 5.02
CA GLY A 300 -15.29 -3.53 4.10
C GLY A 300 -15.06 -2.19 3.39
N ASN A 301 -13.96 -2.11 2.65
CA ASN A 301 -13.63 -0.97 1.79
C ASN A 301 -14.09 -1.30 0.37
N LYS A 302 -15.07 -0.56 -0.16
CA LYS A 302 -15.61 -0.85 -1.51
C LYS A 302 -14.58 -0.68 -2.63
N GLY A 303 -13.57 0.14 -2.44
CA GLY A 303 -12.41 0.21 -3.32
C GLY A 303 -11.60 -1.10 -3.32
N THR A 304 -11.37 -1.69 -2.15
CA THR A 304 -10.71 -3.01 -2.01
C THR A 304 -11.53 -4.12 -2.67
N GLU A 305 -12.84 -4.18 -2.42
CA GLU A 305 -13.72 -5.18 -3.06
C GLU A 305 -13.72 -5.04 -4.59
N ALA A 306 -13.84 -3.80 -5.09
CA ALA A 306 -13.81 -3.54 -6.52
C ALA A 306 -12.46 -3.92 -7.16
N ALA A 307 -11.35 -3.73 -6.44
CA ALA A 307 -10.03 -4.16 -6.88
C ALA A 307 -9.89 -5.68 -6.92
N LEU A 308 -10.34 -6.40 -5.88
CA LEU A 308 -10.34 -7.87 -5.85
C LEU A 308 -11.14 -8.46 -7.02
N ALA A 309 -12.35 -7.97 -7.24
CA ALA A 309 -13.20 -8.42 -8.34
C ALA A 309 -12.53 -8.22 -9.70
N VAL A 310 -11.83 -7.10 -9.90
CA VAL A 310 -11.07 -6.85 -11.13
C VAL A 310 -9.90 -7.82 -11.27
N ILE A 311 -9.14 -8.08 -10.21
CA ILE A 311 -8.02 -9.03 -10.23
C ILE A 311 -8.51 -10.42 -10.64
N GLU A 312 -9.55 -10.92 -9.98
CA GLU A 312 -10.12 -12.25 -10.25
C GLU A 312 -10.65 -12.34 -11.69
N MET A 313 -11.38 -11.31 -12.14
CA MET A 313 -11.89 -11.29 -13.51
C MET A 313 -10.79 -11.19 -14.54
N VAL A 314 -9.72 -10.43 -14.30
CA VAL A 314 -8.56 -10.38 -15.22
C VAL A 314 -7.88 -11.74 -15.31
N GLN A 315 -7.75 -12.47 -14.21
CA GLN A 315 -7.22 -13.83 -14.23
C GLN A 315 -8.13 -14.79 -14.99
N LEU A 316 -9.43 -14.75 -14.71
CA LEU A 316 -10.42 -15.57 -15.41
C LEU A 316 -10.43 -15.31 -16.92
N MET A 317 -10.40 -14.04 -17.33
CA MET A 317 -10.38 -13.63 -18.74
C MET A 317 -9.11 -14.08 -19.47
N LYS A 318 -8.02 -14.40 -18.76
CA LYS A 318 -6.80 -14.99 -19.33
C LYS A 318 -6.87 -16.51 -19.46
N MET A 319 -7.78 -17.16 -18.74
CA MET A 319 -7.97 -18.61 -18.75
C MET A 319 -8.96 -19.10 -19.81
N ILE A 320 -9.90 -18.24 -20.21
CA ILE A 320 -10.86 -18.48 -21.30
C ILE A 320 -10.33 -18.00 -22.64
#